data_AF-A0A822CAG9-F1
#
_entry.id   AF-A0A822CAG9-F1
#
_cell.length_a   1.000
_cell.length_b   1.000
_cell.length_c   1.000
_cell.angle_alpha   90.00
_cell.angle_beta   90.00
_cell.angle_gamma   90.00
#
_symmetry.space_group_name_H-M   'P 1'
#
loop_
_entity.id
_entity.type
_entity.pdbx_description
1 polymer ?
#
loop_
_entity_poly.entity_id
_entity_poly.type
_entity_poly.pdbx_seq_one_letter_code
_entity_poly.pdbx_strand_id
1 'polypeptide(L)'
;FTAFAVAGSKLTERIRTKAFACLLRQEVAYFDRSENSSGAICHHLLSDALSIQQIAATRLGYICETLAMFILGIILGFLFNYQFTLIVIFILFIVAMLTYINIIFEMRLHKECREILQQASSISAEVLHNMRTVKYLSMEKRFIKQYSELILQCFVISKKYVLLSSITFGVFWSSKPFVVAALYWHSLVLAEKKELEWNNIIIVFAFATFFIQSLRIVTIMIRDMGTSLSAAQNFFNLFDRVSFIDSSSTEGMILSNELGDIRFDRVKFSYPCQRTSIVLNILKLIIKSSNYKI
;
A
#
# COMPACT_ATOMS: atom_id res chain seq x y z
N PHE A 1 -16.68 7.14 15.10
CA PHE A 1 -16.05 7.42 13.78
C PHE A 1 -15.36 8.77 13.71
N THR A 2 -16.00 9.88 14.09
CA THR A 2 -15.40 11.23 14.03
C THR A 2 -14.11 11.38 14.85
N ALA A 3 -14.03 10.78 16.04
CA ALA A 3 -12.83 10.82 16.88
C ALA A 3 -11.61 10.17 16.19
N PHE A 4 -11.79 9.00 15.56
CA PHE A 4 -10.73 8.35 14.79
C PHE A 4 -10.34 9.19 13.58
N ALA A 5 -11.31 9.78 12.86
CA ALA A 5 -11.02 10.65 11.73
C ALA A 5 -10.16 11.87 12.13
N VAL A 6 -10.49 12.52 13.25
CA VAL A 6 -9.69 13.64 13.79
C VAL A 6 -8.29 13.18 14.19
N ALA A 7 -8.17 12.03 14.87
CA ALA A 7 -6.88 11.48 15.28
C ALA A 7 -6.01 11.12 14.06
N GLY A 8 -6.59 10.50 13.04
CA GLY A 8 -5.92 10.16 11.79
C GLY A 8 -5.42 11.40 11.05
N SER A 9 -6.24 12.45 10.93
CA SER A 9 -5.82 13.72 10.30
C SER A 9 -4.67 14.39 11.06
N LYS A 10 -4.73 14.44 12.39
CA LYS A 10 -3.63 14.96 13.23
C LYS A 10 -2.35 14.13 13.10
N LEU A 11 -2.46 12.81 12.98
CA LEU A 11 -1.32 11.93 12.76
C LEU A 11 -0.68 12.21 11.40
N THR A 12 -1.48 12.31 10.34
CA THR A 12 -1.00 12.60 8.99
C THR A 12 -0.33 13.97 8.91
N GLU A 13 -0.88 14.99 9.56
CA GLU A 13 -0.24 16.30 9.68
C GLU A 13 1.15 16.18 10.33
N ARG A 14 1.25 15.51 11.48
CA ARG A 14 2.54 15.30 12.17
C ARG A 14 3.54 14.53 11.32
N ILE A 15 3.12 13.45 10.66
CA ILE A 15 3.98 12.65 9.78
C ILE A 15 4.50 13.51 8.63
N ARG A 16 3.63 14.26 7.95
CA ARG A 16 4.04 15.12 6.82
C ARG A 16 4.98 16.23 7.25
N THR A 17 4.68 16.94 8.35
CA THR A 17 5.53 18.01 8.86
C THR A 17 6.90 17.48 9.27
N LYS A 18 6.94 16.36 10.00
CA LYS A 18 8.20 15.72 10.40
C LYS A 18 8.98 15.20 9.19
N ALA A 19 8.30 14.57 8.22
CA ALA A 19 8.94 14.03 7.01
C ALA A 19 9.54 15.16 6.17
N PHE A 20 8.80 16.25 5.98
CA PHE A 20 9.30 17.42 5.27
C PHE A 20 10.52 18.05 5.98
N ALA A 21 10.47 18.19 7.31
CA ALA A 21 11.62 18.68 8.08
C ALA A 21 12.85 17.74 7.96
N CYS A 22 12.63 16.42 8.05
CA CYS A 22 13.69 15.42 7.86
C CYS A 22 14.28 15.46 6.44
N LEU A 23 13.45 15.72 5.42
CA LEU A 23 13.91 15.84 4.02
C LEU A 23 14.79 17.08 3.82
N LEU A 24 14.41 18.23 4.39
CA LEU A 24 15.20 19.47 4.30
C LEU A 24 16.58 19.35 4.96
N ARG A 25 16.74 18.43 5.92
CA ARG A 25 18.01 18.15 6.60
C ARG A 25 18.92 17.19 5.83
N GLN A 26 18.43 16.51 4.78
CA GLN A 26 19.23 15.53 4.04
C GLN A 26 20.27 16.21 3.14
N GLU A 27 21.46 15.60 3.02
CA GLU A 27 22.48 16.07 2.10
C GLU A 27 22.06 15.96 0.62
N VAL A 28 22.68 16.77 -0.26
CA VAL A 28 22.39 16.78 -1.70
C VAL A 28 22.50 15.39 -2.34
N ALA A 29 23.48 14.59 -1.91
CA ALA A 29 23.69 13.23 -2.39
C ALA A 29 22.51 12.27 -2.13
N TYR A 30 21.62 12.60 -1.19
CA TYR A 30 20.38 11.85 -0.98
C TYR A 30 19.44 11.99 -2.18
N PHE A 31 19.31 13.21 -2.72
CA PHE A 31 18.42 13.56 -3.83
C PHE A 31 18.97 13.15 -5.19
N ASP A 32 20.27 12.91 -5.29
CA ASP A 32 20.90 12.40 -6.52
C ASP A 32 20.52 10.94 -6.81
N ARG A 33 19.98 10.19 -5.84
CA ARG A 33 19.55 8.80 -6.03
C ARG A 33 18.23 8.76 -6.82
N SER A 34 18.14 7.86 -7.80
CA SER A 34 16.91 7.68 -8.61
C SER A 34 15.66 7.37 -7.77
N GLU A 35 15.84 6.58 -6.71
CA GLU A 35 14.80 6.23 -5.72
C GLU A 35 14.25 7.46 -4.99
N ASN A 36 15.08 8.49 -4.80
CA ASN A 36 14.76 9.71 -4.06
C ASN A 36 14.56 10.92 -4.99
N SER A 37 14.13 10.67 -6.23
CA SER A 37 13.74 11.74 -7.13
C SER A 37 12.63 12.59 -6.52
N SER A 38 12.54 13.86 -6.92
CA SER A 38 11.50 14.79 -6.44
C SER A 38 10.08 14.23 -6.64
N GLY A 39 9.85 13.51 -7.75
CA GLY A 39 8.59 12.82 -8.01
C GLY A 39 8.30 11.68 -7.04
N ALA A 40 9.30 10.84 -6.75
CA ALA A 40 9.17 9.74 -5.78
C ALA A 40 8.93 10.27 -4.36
N ILE A 41 9.67 11.30 -3.94
CA ILE A 41 9.49 11.96 -2.64
C ILE A 41 8.09 12.57 -2.52
N CYS A 42 7.60 13.24 -3.57
CA CYS A 42 6.25 13.79 -3.62
C CYS A 42 5.20 12.68 -3.49
N HIS A 43 5.39 11.55 -4.20
CA HIS A 43 4.53 10.39 -4.07
C HIS A 43 4.51 9.84 -2.63
N HIS A 44 5.65 9.72 -1.96
CA HIS A 44 5.72 9.28 -0.56
C HIS A 44 4.99 10.26 0.40
N LEU A 45 5.24 11.57 0.28
CA LEU A 45 4.58 12.59 1.11
C LEU A 45 3.05 12.65 0.93
N LEU A 46 2.57 12.34 -0.28
CA LEU A 46 1.15 12.37 -0.61
C LEU A 46 0.49 11.00 -0.39
N SER A 47 0.84 10.01 -1.21
CA SER A 47 0.18 8.70 -1.33
C SER A 47 0.40 7.80 -0.11
N ASP A 48 1.65 7.67 0.34
CA ASP A 48 1.99 6.82 1.49
C ASP A 48 1.39 7.41 2.78
N ALA A 49 1.45 8.74 2.94
CA ALA A 49 0.83 9.44 4.06
C ALA A 49 -0.70 9.28 4.09
N LEU A 50 -1.35 9.30 2.92
CA LEU A 50 -2.80 9.05 2.80
C LEU A 50 -3.15 7.61 3.16
N SER A 51 -2.32 6.64 2.78
CA SER A 51 -2.54 5.23 3.12
C SER A 51 -2.50 5.01 4.64
N ILE A 52 -1.53 5.63 5.33
CA ILE A 52 -1.47 5.64 6.81
C ILE A 52 -2.69 6.34 7.41
N GLN A 53 -3.12 7.48 6.83
CA GLN A 53 -4.32 8.19 7.27
C GLN A 53 -5.55 7.28 7.22
N GLN A 54 -5.77 6.59 6.10
CA GLN A 54 -6.94 5.74 5.91
C GLN A 54 -7.00 4.64 6.97
N ILE A 55 -5.86 4.08 7.36
CA ILE A 55 -5.81 3.12 8.47
C ILE A 55 -6.16 3.78 9.79
N ALA A 56 -5.46 4.84 10.15
CA ALA A 56 -5.60 5.49 11.45
C ALA A 56 -6.98 6.16 11.64
N ALA A 57 -7.58 6.65 10.56
CA ALA A 57 -8.80 7.46 10.59
C ALA A 57 -10.09 6.64 10.59
N THR A 58 -10.22 5.66 9.69
CA THR A 58 -11.50 4.99 9.46
C THR A 58 -11.41 3.49 9.64
N ARG A 59 -10.34 2.85 9.13
CA ARG A 59 -10.23 1.39 9.15
C ARG A 59 -10.01 0.81 10.55
N LEU A 60 -9.24 1.47 11.42
CA LEU A 60 -9.06 1.00 12.81
C LEU A 60 -10.40 0.89 13.55
N GLY A 61 -11.29 1.88 13.39
CA GLY A 61 -12.62 1.84 13.99
C GLY A 61 -13.43 0.63 13.49
N TYR A 62 -13.41 0.40 12.18
CA TYR A 62 -14.06 -0.78 11.58
C TYR A 62 -13.43 -2.10 12.04
N ILE A 63 -12.11 -2.16 12.23
CA ILE A 63 -11.44 -3.37 12.73
C ILE A 63 -11.89 -3.68 14.15
N CYS A 64 -11.89 -2.68 15.04
CA CYS A 64 -12.36 -2.85 16.42
C CYS A 64 -13.84 -3.26 16.46
N GLU A 65 -14.69 -2.62 15.66
CA GLU A 65 -16.11 -2.98 15.53
C GLU A 65 -16.29 -4.42 15.05
N THR A 66 -15.58 -4.80 13.99
CA THR A 66 -15.70 -6.12 13.35
C THR A 66 -15.19 -7.22 14.28
N LEU A 67 -14.09 -7.00 15.00
CA LEU A 67 -13.58 -7.93 16.01
C LEU A 67 -14.53 -8.07 17.19
N ALA A 68 -15.10 -6.96 17.68
CA ALA A 68 -16.08 -6.99 18.75
C ALA A 68 -17.35 -7.75 18.32
N MET A 69 -17.87 -7.49 17.12
CA MET A 69 -19.00 -8.21 16.54
C MET A 69 -18.71 -9.70 16.38
N PHE A 70 -17.49 -10.07 15.97
CA PHE A 70 -17.08 -11.46 15.86
C PHE A 70 -17.04 -12.16 17.23
N ILE A 71 -16.41 -11.55 18.24
CA ILE A 71 -16.32 -12.15 19.58
C ILE A 71 -17.71 -12.26 20.20
N LEU A 72 -18.49 -11.18 20.17
CA LEU A 72 -19.85 -11.17 20.72
C LEU A 72 -20.77 -12.13 19.97
N GLY A 73 -20.65 -12.24 18.65
CA GLY A 73 -21.48 -13.14 17.84
C GLY A 73 -21.27 -14.62 18.20
N ILE A 74 -20.02 -15.05 18.45
CA ILE A 74 -19.73 -16.41 18.90
C ILE A 74 -20.31 -16.64 20.31
N ILE A 75 -20.03 -15.72 21.24
CA ILE A 75 -20.47 -15.85 22.64
C ILE A 75 -21.99 -15.93 22.72
N LEU A 76 -22.70 -14.99 22.09
CA LEU A 76 -24.17 -14.95 22.10
C LEU A 76 -24.77 -16.15 21.37
N GLY A 77 -24.16 -16.59 20.26
CA GLY A 77 -24.58 -17.80 19.57
C GLY A 77 -24.60 -19.02 20.50
N PHE A 78 -23.50 -19.27 21.20
CA PHE A 78 -23.41 -20.41 22.12
C PHE A 78 -24.33 -20.26 23.35
N LEU A 79 -24.57 -19.04 23.83
CA LEU A 79 -25.45 -18.79 24.98
C LEU A 79 -26.92 -19.06 24.67
N PHE A 80 -27.41 -18.66 23.49
CA PHE A 80 -28.82 -18.82 23.13
C PHE A 80 -29.13 -20.20 22.56
N ASN A 81 -28.34 -20.67 21.59
CA ASN A 81 -28.54 -21.97 20.99
C ASN A 81 -27.29 -22.48 20.25
N TYR A 82 -26.68 -23.53 20.79
CA TYR A 82 -25.48 -24.12 20.22
C TYR A 82 -25.71 -24.78 18.85
N GLN A 83 -26.91 -25.30 18.56
CA GLN A 83 -27.21 -26.02 17.30
C GLN A 83 -27.19 -25.08 16.10
N PHE A 84 -27.86 -23.93 16.20
CA PHE A 84 -27.84 -22.91 15.16
C PHE A 84 -26.44 -22.32 14.96
N THR A 85 -25.71 -22.13 16.04
CA THR A 85 -24.35 -21.57 16.00
C THR A 85 -23.37 -22.49 15.25
N LEU A 86 -23.47 -23.80 15.45
CA LEU A 86 -22.65 -24.78 14.70
C LEU A 86 -22.92 -24.74 13.19
N ILE A 87 -24.19 -24.63 12.79
CA ILE A 87 -24.56 -24.51 11.36
C ILE A 87 -23.93 -23.25 10.75
N VAL A 88 -24.01 -22.12 11.46
CA VAL A 88 -23.45 -20.85 11.00
C VAL A 88 -21.93 -20.94 10.89
N ILE A 89 -21.24 -21.48 11.90
CA ILE A 89 -19.78 -21.69 11.89
C ILE A 89 -19.35 -22.57 10.71
N PHE A 90 -20.08 -23.64 10.43
CA PHE A 90 -19.76 -24.53 9.32
C PHE A 90 -19.86 -23.82 7.96
N ILE A 91 -20.93 -23.07 7.72
CA ILE A 91 -21.10 -22.30 6.48
C ILE A 91 -20.02 -21.21 6.36
N LEU A 92 -19.68 -20.56 7.47
CA LEU A 92 -18.61 -19.57 7.51
C LEU A 92 -17.25 -20.16 7.16
N PHE A 93 -16.94 -21.36 7.65
CA PHE A 93 -15.69 -22.03 7.31
C PHE A 93 -15.59 -22.30 5.80
N ILE A 94 -16.69 -22.72 5.17
CA ILE A 94 -16.75 -22.91 3.70
C ILE A 94 -16.52 -21.58 2.99
N VAL A 95 -17.21 -20.51 3.40
CA VAL A 95 -17.04 -19.18 2.80
C VAL A 95 -15.62 -18.66 2.98
N ALA A 96 -15.05 -18.81 4.17
CA ALA A 96 -13.67 -18.41 4.49
C ALA A 96 -12.67 -19.13 3.57
N MET A 97 -12.79 -20.45 3.41
CA MET A 97 -11.93 -21.23 2.51
C MET A 97 -12.04 -20.77 1.06
N LEU A 98 -13.25 -20.53 0.56
CA LEU A 98 -13.44 -20.01 -0.80
C LEU A 98 -12.81 -18.62 -0.98
N THR A 99 -12.96 -17.73 0.00
CA THR A 99 -12.33 -16.41 -0.06
C THR A 99 -10.81 -16.51 -0.02
N TYR A 100 -10.24 -17.40 0.80
CA TYR A 100 -8.80 -17.61 0.90
C TYR A 100 -8.20 -18.11 -0.42
N ILE A 101 -8.83 -19.09 -1.06
CA ILE A 101 -8.43 -19.58 -2.38
C ILE A 101 -8.46 -18.44 -3.42
N ASN A 102 -9.49 -17.58 -3.35
CA ASN A 102 -9.59 -16.44 -4.26
C ASN A 102 -8.45 -15.44 -4.09
N ILE A 103 -8.07 -15.11 -2.85
CA ILE A 103 -6.96 -14.20 -2.55
C ILE A 103 -5.64 -14.76 -3.09
N ILE A 104 -5.37 -16.05 -2.92
CA ILE A 104 -4.14 -16.67 -3.45
C ILE A 104 -4.08 -16.55 -4.97
N PHE A 105 -5.19 -16.88 -5.64
CA PHE A 105 -5.24 -16.84 -7.10
C PHE A 105 -5.12 -15.41 -7.63
N GLU A 106 -5.79 -14.47 -6.98
CA GLU A 106 -5.70 -13.04 -7.25
C GLU A 106 -4.26 -12.53 -7.14
N MET A 107 -3.56 -12.86 -6.05
CA MET A 107 -2.15 -12.45 -5.87
C MET A 107 -1.25 -13.01 -6.98
N ARG A 108 -1.45 -14.28 -7.37
CA ARG A 108 -0.67 -14.92 -8.43
C ARG A 108 -0.92 -14.26 -9.79
N LEU A 109 -2.18 -14.10 -10.19
CA LEU A 109 -2.51 -13.51 -11.49
C LEU A 109 -2.12 -12.03 -11.58
N HIS A 110 -2.27 -11.26 -10.51
CA HIS A 110 -1.79 -9.88 -10.47
C HIS A 110 -0.28 -9.78 -10.57
N LYS A 111 0.46 -10.73 -9.99
CA LYS A 111 1.92 -10.78 -10.15
C LYS A 111 2.30 -11.02 -11.62
N GLU A 112 1.69 -12.02 -12.26
CA GLU A 112 1.96 -12.35 -13.66
C GLU A 112 1.62 -11.20 -14.62
N CYS A 113 0.45 -10.57 -14.48
CA CYS A 113 0.12 -9.41 -15.32
C CYS A 113 1.05 -8.21 -15.01
N ARG A 114 1.47 -7.99 -13.75
CA ARG A 114 2.44 -6.91 -13.44
C ARG A 114 3.78 -7.11 -14.16
N GLU A 115 4.28 -8.33 -14.23
CA GLU A 115 5.53 -8.65 -14.95
C GLU A 115 5.40 -8.36 -16.45
N ILE A 116 4.28 -8.74 -17.08
CA ILE A 116 4.00 -8.46 -18.50
C ILE A 116 3.85 -6.95 -18.76
N LEU A 117 3.12 -6.23 -17.88
CA LEU A 117 2.95 -4.79 -17.99
C LEU A 117 4.28 -4.04 -17.80
N GLN A 118 5.17 -4.54 -16.95
CA GLN A 118 6.50 -3.97 -16.78
C GLN A 118 7.34 -4.13 -18.06
N GLN A 119 7.28 -5.30 -18.71
CA GLN A 119 7.93 -5.49 -20.02
C GLN A 119 7.34 -4.57 -21.09
N ALA A 120 6.02 -4.46 -21.17
CA ALA A 120 5.34 -3.57 -22.10
C ALA A 120 5.76 -2.10 -21.88
N SER A 121 5.82 -1.67 -20.62
CA SER A 121 6.25 -0.32 -20.23
C SER A 121 7.72 -0.06 -20.59
N SER A 122 8.59 -1.05 -20.42
CA SER A 122 10.01 -0.95 -20.81
C SER A 122 10.16 -0.75 -22.32
N ILE A 123 9.42 -1.52 -23.13
CA ILE A 123 9.43 -1.38 -24.60
C ILE A 123 8.90 -0.01 -25.01
N SER A 124 7.80 0.45 -24.41
CA SER A 124 7.26 1.78 -24.68
C SER A 124 8.27 2.88 -24.34
N ALA A 125 8.96 2.76 -23.21
CA ALA A 125 10.00 3.72 -22.81
C ALA A 125 11.16 3.76 -23.82
N GLU A 126 11.63 2.60 -24.29
CA GLU A 126 12.70 2.52 -25.30
C GLU A 126 12.29 3.15 -26.63
N VAL A 127 11.07 2.88 -27.10
CA VAL A 127 10.52 3.43 -28.34
C VAL A 127 10.34 4.94 -28.24
N LEU A 128 9.82 5.46 -27.13
CA LEU A 128 9.65 6.89 -26.92
C LEU A 128 11.00 7.61 -26.84
N HIS A 129 11.98 7.02 -26.16
CA HIS A 129 13.33 7.56 -26.08
C HIS A 129 14.00 7.65 -27.46
N ASN A 130 13.79 6.63 -28.31
CA ASN A 130 14.40 6.51 -29.63
C ASN A 130 13.43 6.77 -30.79
N MET A 131 12.41 7.62 -30.58
CA MET A 131 11.29 7.80 -31.53
C MET A 131 11.75 8.21 -32.93
N ARG A 132 12.79 9.05 -33.02
CA ARG A 132 13.38 9.47 -34.31
C ARG A 132 13.96 8.27 -35.06
N THR A 133 14.73 7.42 -34.40
CA THR A 133 15.32 6.19 -34.97
C THR A 133 14.24 5.22 -35.43
N VAL A 134 13.20 5.02 -34.62
CA VAL A 134 12.05 4.18 -34.99
C VAL A 134 11.35 4.72 -36.24
N LYS A 135 11.23 6.04 -36.37
CA LYS A 135 10.65 6.69 -37.56
C LYS A 135 11.52 6.54 -38.78
N TYR A 136 12.83 6.80 -38.67
CA TYR A 136 13.78 6.63 -39.78
C TYR A 136 13.80 5.20 -40.32
N LEU A 137 13.70 4.20 -39.43
CA LEU A 137 13.65 2.79 -39.82
C LEU A 137 12.25 2.31 -40.22
N SER A 138 11.22 3.15 -40.13
CA SER A 138 9.81 2.80 -40.40
C SER A 138 9.30 1.58 -39.61
N MET A 139 9.78 1.41 -38.37
CA MET A 139 9.52 0.23 -37.52
C MET A 139 8.32 0.38 -36.57
N GLU A 140 7.56 1.47 -36.69
CA GLU A 140 6.42 1.81 -35.82
C GLU A 140 5.43 0.65 -35.69
N LYS A 141 5.04 0.03 -36.82
CA LYS A 141 4.08 -1.08 -36.84
C LYS A 141 4.57 -2.32 -36.08
N ARG A 142 5.88 -2.58 -36.09
CA ARG A 142 6.47 -3.73 -35.37
C ARG A 142 6.33 -3.56 -33.86
N PHE A 143 6.71 -2.38 -33.35
CA PHE A 143 6.61 -2.09 -31.91
C PHE A 143 5.16 -2.00 -31.43
N ILE A 144 4.25 -1.45 -32.24
CA ILE A 144 2.81 -1.45 -31.93
C ILE A 144 2.28 -2.89 -31.83
N LYS A 145 2.67 -3.77 -32.76
CA LYS A 145 2.26 -5.18 -32.72
C LYS A 145 2.80 -5.89 -31.47
N GLN A 146 4.09 -5.73 -31.17
CA GLN A 146 4.71 -6.31 -29.99
C GLN A 146 4.05 -5.82 -28.69
N TYR A 147 3.78 -4.53 -28.56
CA TYR A 147 3.07 -3.96 -27.42
C TYR A 147 1.64 -4.53 -27.31
N SER A 148 0.92 -4.59 -28.44
CA SER A 148 -0.45 -5.14 -28.49
C SER A 148 -0.50 -6.61 -28.06
N GLU A 149 0.49 -7.42 -28.45
CA GLU A 149 0.60 -8.83 -28.03
C GLU A 149 0.76 -8.96 -26.51
N LEU A 150 1.61 -8.13 -25.88
CA LEU A 150 1.79 -8.13 -24.43
C LEU A 150 0.52 -7.69 -23.69
N ILE A 151 -0.16 -6.65 -24.18
CA ILE A 151 -1.43 -6.21 -23.59
C ILE A 151 -2.50 -7.29 -23.74
N LEU A 152 -2.54 -7.99 -24.87
CA LEU A 152 -3.49 -9.08 -25.09
C LEU A 152 -3.22 -10.27 -24.15
N GLN A 153 -1.96 -10.56 -23.84
CA GLN A 153 -1.61 -11.56 -22.82
C GLN A 153 -2.12 -11.17 -21.43
N CYS A 154 -1.88 -9.93 -20.96
CA CYS A 154 -2.46 -9.50 -19.69
C CYS A 154 -4.01 -9.47 -19.75
N PHE A 155 -4.62 -9.14 -20.88
CA PHE A 155 -6.08 -9.18 -21.03
C PHE A 155 -6.64 -10.60 -20.82
N VAL A 156 -6.00 -11.63 -21.37
CA VAL A 156 -6.41 -13.04 -21.17
C VAL A 156 -6.29 -13.44 -19.69
N ILE A 157 -5.20 -13.06 -19.02
CA ILE A 157 -5.00 -13.31 -17.59
C ILE A 157 -6.07 -12.59 -16.76
N SER A 158 -6.32 -11.31 -17.05
CA SER A 158 -7.32 -10.49 -16.37
C SER A 158 -8.73 -11.05 -16.56
N LYS A 159 -9.05 -11.56 -17.75
CA LYS A 159 -10.34 -12.21 -18.02
C LYS A 159 -10.55 -13.45 -17.15
N LYS A 160 -9.52 -14.29 -16.97
CA LYS A 160 -9.57 -15.45 -16.07
C LYS A 160 -9.78 -15.02 -14.62
N TYR A 161 -9.07 -13.97 -14.18
CA TYR A 161 -9.24 -13.40 -12.85
C TYR A 161 -10.67 -12.91 -12.62
N VAL A 162 -11.20 -12.08 -13.52
CA VAL A 162 -12.54 -11.52 -13.40
C VAL A 162 -13.60 -12.61 -13.35
N LEU A 163 -13.47 -13.66 -14.16
CA LEU A 163 -14.40 -14.79 -14.13
C LEU A 163 -14.39 -15.50 -12.76
N LEU A 164 -13.21 -15.85 -12.25
CA LEU A 164 -13.09 -16.53 -10.96
C LEU A 164 -13.57 -15.65 -9.80
N SER A 165 -13.18 -14.37 -9.80
CA SER A 165 -13.56 -13.39 -8.78
C SER A 165 -15.08 -13.18 -8.77
N SER A 166 -15.71 -13.10 -9.96
CA SER A 166 -17.17 -12.95 -10.09
C SER A 166 -17.92 -14.16 -9.52
N ILE A 167 -17.44 -15.38 -9.76
CA ILE A 167 -18.04 -16.60 -9.21
C ILE A 167 -17.98 -16.57 -7.68
N THR A 168 -16.80 -16.30 -7.10
CA THR A 168 -16.67 -16.24 -5.64
C THR A 168 -17.43 -15.10 -5.01
N PHE A 169 -17.53 -13.96 -5.70
CA PHE A 169 -18.35 -12.84 -5.26
C PHE A 169 -19.83 -13.22 -5.24
N GLY A 170 -20.31 -13.89 -6.27
CA GLY A 170 -21.67 -14.44 -6.32
C GLY A 170 -21.94 -15.42 -5.18
N VAL A 171 -21.04 -16.40 -4.96
CA VAL A 171 -21.16 -17.36 -3.85
C VAL A 171 -21.18 -16.64 -2.49
N PHE A 172 -20.32 -15.63 -2.31
CA PHE A 172 -20.29 -14.84 -1.07
C PHE A 172 -21.61 -14.10 -0.83
N TRP A 173 -22.16 -13.40 -1.84
CA TRP A 173 -23.41 -12.67 -1.67
C TRP A 173 -24.62 -13.59 -1.47
N SER A 174 -24.66 -14.70 -2.19
CA SER A 174 -25.71 -15.71 -2.05
C SER A 174 -25.63 -16.49 -0.73
N SER A 175 -24.46 -16.57 -0.09
CA SER A 175 -24.31 -17.28 1.20
C SER A 175 -25.27 -16.78 2.28
N LYS A 176 -25.56 -15.48 2.33
CA LYS A 176 -26.45 -14.89 3.35
C LYS A 176 -27.90 -15.38 3.25
N PRO A 177 -28.59 -15.25 2.11
CA PRO A 177 -29.95 -15.77 1.99
C PRO A 177 -29.99 -17.29 2.18
N PHE A 178 -28.97 -18.04 1.79
CA PHE A 178 -28.90 -19.48 2.07
C PHE A 178 -28.80 -19.78 3.56
N VAL A 179 -27.98 -19.04 4.31
CA VAL A 179 -27.88 -19.19 5.78
C VAL A 179 -29.22 -18.86 6.43
N VAL A 180 -29.85 -17.75 6.04
CA VAL A 180 -31.16 -17.36 6.55
C VAL A 180 -32.22 -18.43 6.24
N ALA A 181 -32.23 -18.97 5.02
CA ALA A 181 -33.16 -20.05 4.64
C ALA A 181 -32.93 -21.33 5.45
N ALA A 182 -31.67 -21.73 5.66
CA ALA A 182 -31.32 -22.92 6.45
C ALA A 182 -31.69 -22.76 7.93
N LEU A 183 -31.42 -21.59 8.51
CA LEU A 183 -31.85 -21.25 9.87
C LEU A 183 -33.38 -21.26 9.97
N TYR A 184 -34.08 -20.78 8.95
CA TYR A 184 -35.55 -20.71 8.95
C TYR A 184 -36.17 -22.10 8.89
N TRP A 185 -35.68 -22.94 7.99
CA TRP A 185 -36.09 -24.34 7.91
C TRP A 185 -35.86 -25.06 9.24
N HIS A 186 -34.66 -24.94 9.83
CA HIS A 186 -34.35 -25.59 11.10
C HIS A 186 -35.21 -25.05 12.24
N SER A 187 -35.52 -23.75 12.24
CA SER A 187 -36.41 -23.14 13.22
C SER A 187 -37.84 -23.69 13.16
N LEU A 188 -38.36 -24.00 11.96
CA LEU A 188 -39.68 -24.61 11.81
C LEU A 188 -39.72 -26.03 12.40
N VAL A 189 -38.71 -26.85 12.10
CA VAL A 189 -38.60 -28.23 12.63
C VAL A 189 -38.52 -28.24 14.17
N LEU A 190 -37.81 -27.27 14.74
CA LEU A 190 -37.64 -27.17 16.19
C LEU A 190 -38.90 -26.56 16.86
N ALA A 191 -39.71 -25.79 16.10
CA ALA A 191 -40.97 -25.23 16.58
C ALA A 191 -42.05 -26.32 16.67
N GLU A 192 -42.05 -27.29 15.75
CA GLU A 192 -42.89 -28.49 15.84
C GLU A 192 -42.62 -29.30 17.12
N LYS A 193 -41.37 -29.29 17.60
CA LYS A 193 -40.96 -29.96 18.85
C LYS A 193 -41.31 -29.19 20.12
N LYS A 194 -41.84 -27.96 20.01
CA LYS A 194 -42.15 -27.05 21.13
C LYS A 194 -40.96 -26.69 22.04
N GLU A 195 -39.73 -26.90 21.58
CA GLU A 195 -38.50 -26.61 22.34
C GLU A 195 -37.97 -25.18 22.09
N LEU A 196 -38.79 -24.28 21.54
CA LEU A 196 -38.33 -23.01 20.98
C LEU A 196 -38.99 -21.77 21.58
N GLU A 197 -38.14 -20.86 22.03
CA GLU A 197 -38.48 -19.46 22.27
C GLU A 197 -38.18 -18.63 21.01
N TRP A 198 -39.22 -18.02 20.43
CA TRP A 198 -39.12 -17.20 19.22
C TRP A 198 -38.12 -16.04 19.33
N ASN A 199 -37.98 -15.45 20.53
CA ASN A 199 -37.02 -14.38 20.78
C ASN A 199 -35.58 -14.83 20.55
N ASN A 200 -35.21 -16.03 21.00
CA ASN A 200 -33.84 -16.55 20.88
C ASN A 200 -33.47 -16.79 19.41
N ILE A 201 -34.44 -17.17 18.59
CA ILE A 201 -34.25 -17.37 17.15
C ILE A 201 -33.96 -16.04 16.46
N ILE A 202 -34.80 -15.03 16.65
CA ILE A 202 -34.64 -13.71 16.00
C ILE A 202 -33.27 -13.13 16.33
N ILE A 203 -32.83 -13.27 17.59
CA ILE A 203 -31.52 -12.85 18.05
C ILE A 203 -30.40 -13.60 17.30
N VAL A 204 -30.46 -14.94 17.24
CA VAL A 204 -29.46 -15.76 16.53
C VAL A 204 -29.42 -15.45 15.03
N PHE A 205 -30.56 -15.21 14.39
CA PHE A 205 -30.64 -14.80 12.99
C PHE A 205 -29.96 -13.46 12.73
N ALA A 206 -30.28 -12.44 13.54
CA ALA A 206 -29.66 -11.13 13.43
C ALA A 206 -28.14 -11.25 13.56
N PHE A 207 -27.65 -11.97 14.57
CA PHE A 207 -26.22 -12.19 14.76
C PHE A 207 -25.55 -12.94 13.62
N ALA A 208 -26.15 -14.03 13.12
CA ALA A 208 -25.59 -14.81 12.02
C ALA A 208 -25.37 -13.96 10.75
N THR A 209 -26.30 -13.05 10.43
CA THR A 209 -26.18 -12.18 9.26
C THR A 209 -25.11 -11.10 9.42
N PHE A 210 -24.98 -10.48 10.59
CA PHE A 210 -23.92 -9.52 10.89
C PHE A 210 -22.53 -10.18 10.91
N PHE A 211 -22.46 -11.43 11.36
CA PHE A 211 -21.22 -12.20 11.42
C PHE A 211 -20.63 -12.48 10.03
N ILE A 212 -21.47 -12.87 9.06
CA ILE A 212 -21.01 -13.12 7.69
C ILE A 212 -20.50 -11.82 7.02
N GLN A 213 -21.14 -10.67 7.30
CA GLN A 213 -20.64 -9.38 6.80
C GLN A 213 -19.25 -9.05 7.35
N SER A 214 -19.05 -9.33 8.64
CA SER A 214 -17.81 -9.06 9.37
C SER A 214 -16.61 -9.74 8.71
N LEU A 215 -16.74 -11.02 8.36
CA LEU A 215 -15.66 -11.79 7.72
C LEU A 215 -15.14 -11.15 6.42
N ARG A 216 -16.02 -10.62 5.57
CA ARG A 216 -15.61 -9.96 4.31
C ARG A 216 -14.85 -8.67 4.57
N ILE A 217 -15.32 -7.89 5.54
CA ILE A 217 -14.69 -6.63 5.89
C ILE A 217 -13.26 -6.91 6.36
N VAL A 218 -13.05 -7.92 7.23
CA VAL A 218 -11.70 -8.32 7.68
C VAL A 218 -10.79 -8.63 6.49
N THR A 219 -11.25 -9.39 5.50
CA THR A 219 -10.45 -9.74 4.31
C THR A 219 -9.98 -8.52 3.53
N ILE A 220 -10.87 -7.54 3.31
CA ILE A 220 -10.51 -6.28 2.62
C ILE A 220 -9.49 -5.50 3.47
N MET A 221 -9.70 -5.45 4.78
CA MET A 221 -8.83 -4.73 5.70
C MET A 221 -7.42 -5.31 5.78
N ILE A 222 -7.26 -6.63 5.75
CA ILE A 222 -5.92 -7.28 5.77
C ILE A 222 -5.07 -6.82 4.58
N ARG A 223 -5.67 -6.73 3.38
CA ARG A 223 -4.97 -6.24 2.19
C ARG A 223 -4.50 -4.80 2.36
N ASP A 224 -5.40 -3.95 2.84
CA ASP A 224 -5.15 -2.53 3.05
C ASP A 224 -4.13 -2.26 4.16
N MET A 225 -4.07 -3.14 5.17
CA MET A 225 -3.04 -3.11 6.22
C MET A 225 -1.64 -3.37 5.64
N GLY A 226 -1.49 -4.33 4.73
CA GLY A 226 -0.21 -4.64 4.12
C GLY A 226 0.41 -3.46 3.37
N THR A 227 -0.39 -2.73 2.59
CA THR A 227 0.08 -1.56 1.82
C THR A 227 0.52 -0.42 2.74
N SER A 228 -0.25 -0.17 3.80
CA SER A 228 0.03 0.92 4.73
C SER A 228 1.18 0.62 5.68
N LEU A 229 1.43 -0.65 6.01
CA LEU A 229 2.61 -1.06 6.76
C LEU A 229 3.90 -0.80 5.96
N SER A 230 3.88 -1.11 4.66
CA SER A 230 4.97 -0.77 3.74
C SER A 230 5.20 0.75 3.66
N ALA A 231 4.12 1.53 3.52
CA ALA A 231 4.17 2.99 3.57
C ALA A 231 4.77 3.52 4.88
N ALA A 232 4.37 2.97 6.03
CA ALA A 232 4.92 3.33 7.33
C ALA A 232 6.42 3.03 7.41
N GLN A 233 6.86 1.88 6.88
CA GLN A 233 8.27 1.52 6.83
C GLN A 233 9.10 2.56 6.06
N ASN A 234 8.59 3.09 4.94
CA ASN A 234 9.27 4.16 4.19
C ASN A 234 9.46 5.42 5.04
N PHE A 235 8.44 5.84 5.80
CA PHE A 235 8.55 6.99 6.70
C PHE A 235 9.52 6.74 7.85
N PHE A 236 9.50 5.55 8.45
CA PHE A 236 10.46 5.21 9.50
C PHE A 236 11.89 5.19 8.98
N ASN A 237 12.12 4.62 7.79
CA ASN A 237 13.43 4.67 7.12
C ASN A 237 13.90 6.12 6.90
N LEU A 238 13.00 7.05 6.57
CA LEU A 238 13.32 8.47 6.43
C LEU A 238 13.60 9.14 7.79
N PHE A 239 12.83 8.81 8.83
CA PHE A 239 12.99 9.40 10.16
C PHE A 239 14.24 8.94 10.88
N ASP A 240 14.63 7.67 10.70
CA ASP A 240 15.79 7.07 11.35
C ASP A 240 17.09 7.35 10.59
N ARG A 241 17.00 7.88 9.36
CA ARG A 241 18.16 8.30 8.57
C ARG A 241 18.82 9.54 9.17
N VAL A 242 20.06 9.38 9.61
CA VAL A 242 20.95 10.49 9.96
C VAL A 242 21.70 10.97 8.70
N SER A 243 21.67 12.28 8.44
CA SER A 243 22.42 12.87 7.31
C SER A 243 23.92 12.91 7.63
N PHE A 244 24.73 12.62 6.62
CA PHE A 244 26.19 12.71 6.72
C PHE A 244 26.68 14.15 6.80
N ILE A 245 25.99 15.08 6.11
CA ILE A 245 26.25 16.52 6.17
C ILE A 245 25.01 17.19 6.75
N ASP A 246 24.98 17.33 8.06
CA ASP A 246 23.85 17.90 8.76
C ASP A 246 23.85 19.43 8.70
N SER A 247 22.95 20.00 7.90
CA SER A 247 22.76 21.44 7.75
C SER A 247 22.22 22.12 9.01
N SER A 248 21.63 21.36 9.93
CA SER A 248 21.05 21.88 11.18
C SER A 248 21.96 21.71 12.40
N SER A 249 23.13 21.09 12.22
CA SER A 249 24.11 20.98 13.30
C SER A 249 24.69 22.35 13.64
N THR A 250 24.81 22.62 14.94
CA THR A 250 25.51 23.82 15.46
C THR A 250 26.99 23.55 15.70
N GLU A 251 27.44 22.33 15.41
CA GLU A 251 28.84 21.95 15.52
C GLU A 251 29.65 22.57 14.38
N GLY A 252 30.73 23.27 14.74
CA GLY A 252 31.60 23.93 13.79
C GLY A 252 32.16 25.24 14.33
N MET A 253 33.11 25.81 13.61
CA MET A 253 33.68 27.12 13.94
C MET A 253 32.90 28.20 13.20
N ILE A 254 32.31 29.15 13.94
CA ILE A 254 31.67 30.33 13.37
C ILE A 254 32.72 31.43 13.28
N LEU A 255 33.05 31.84 12.05
CA LEU A 255 34.07 32.84 11.78
C LEU A 255 33.42 34.24 11.78
N SER A 256 34.00 35.20 12.50
CA SER A 256 33.36 36.48 12.84
C SER A 256 33.65 37.65 11.88
N ASN A 257 34.66 37.53 11.01
CA ASN A 257 35.07 38.57 10.04
C ASN A 257 35.86 37.92 8.89
N GLU A 258 35.48 38.08 7.62
CA GLU A 258 36.24 37.48 6.50
C GLU A 258 36.39 38.35 5.25
N LEU A 259 37.66 38.68 4.95
CA LEU A 259 38.22 38.55 3.61
C LEU A 259 38.79 37.12 3.54
N GLY A 260 38.13 36.20 2.85
CA GLY A 260 38.49 34.77 2.82
C GLY A 260 39.30 34.40 1.59
N ASP A 261 40.54 33.94 1.78
CA ASP A 261 41.33 33.28 0.73
C ASP A 261 40.90 31.80 0.62
N ILE A 262 40.46 31.36 -0.56
CA ILE A 262 39.99 29.99 -0.79
C ILE A 262 41.12 29.17 -1.42
N ARG A 263 41.49 28.05 -0.79
CA ARG A 263 42.51 27.12 -1.31
C ARG A 263 41.95 25.70 -1.42
N PHE A 264 42.02 25.15 -2.63
CA PHE A 264 41.83 23.74 -2.92
C PHE A 264 43.21 23.08 -3.02
N ASP A 265 43.46 22.00 -2.26
CA ASP A 265 44.73 21.27 -2.30
C ASP A 265 44.51 19.79 -2.60
N ARG A 266 44.92 19.35 -3.80
CA ARG A 266 44.84 17.97 -4.30
C ARG A 266 43.45 17.34 -4.12
N VAL A 267 42.40 18.11 -4.34
CA VAL A 267 41.03 17.64 -4.15
C VAL A 267 40.70 16.57 -5.20
N LYS A 268 40.16 15.44 -4.73
CA LYS A 268 39.59 14.37 -5.56
C LYS A 268 38.11 14.24 -5.24
N PHE A 269 37.26 14.21 -6.26
CA PHE A 269 35.82 14.15 -6.09
C PHE A 269 35.16 13.25 -7.14
N SER A 270 34.17 12.48 -6.68
CA SER A 270 33.28 11.67 -7.50
C SER A 270 31.88 11.71 -6.89
N TYR A 271 30.85 11.81 -7.73
CA TYR A 271 29.46 11.80 -7.26
C TYR A 271 29.10 10.43 -6.68
N PRO A 272 28.42 10.36 -5.52
CA PRO A 272 28.07 9.08 -4.88
C PRO A 272 27.24 8.15 -5.77
N CYS A 273 26.41 8.70 -6.66
CA CYS A 273 25.58 7.95 -7.60
C CYS A 273 26.36 7.37 -8.80
N GLN A 274 27.57 7.87 -9.08
CA GLN A 274 28.40 7.40 -10.18
C GLN A 274 29.88 7.35 -9.77
N ARG A 275 30.19 6.46 -8.80
CA ARG A 275 31.54 6.34 -8.21
C ARG A 275 32.65 5.94 -9.20
N THR A 276 32.28 5.45 -10.39
CA THR A 276 33.21 5.03 -11.43
C THR A 276 33.80 6.20 -12.24
N SER A 277 33.12 7.35 -12.28
CA SER A 277 33.62 8.56 -12.94
C SER A 277 34.22 9.52 -11.91
N ILE A 278 35.52 9.77 -12.02
CA ILE A 278 36.20 10.81 -11.23
C ILE A 278 36.03 12.13 -11.98
N VAL A 279 35.35 13.09 -11.35
CA VAL A 279 35.08 14.40 -11.95
C VAL A 279 36.24 15.36 -11.70
N LEU A 280 36.74 15.41 -10.46
CA LEU A 280 37.91 16.20 -10.10
C LEU A 280 39.04 15.25 -9.72
N ASN A 281 40.17 15.38 -10.42
CA ASN A 281 41.37 14.58 -10.17
C ASN A 281 42.54 15.49 -9.82
N ILE A 282 42.90 15.56 -8.53
CA ILE A 282 44.04 16.32 -8.00
C ILE A 282 43.96 17.82 -8.38
N LEU A 283 42.81 18.44 -8.10
CA LEU A 283 42.65 19.88 -8.30
C LEU A 283 43.48 20.66 -7.27
N LYS A 284 44.30 21.60 -7.75
CA LYS A 284 44.99 22.60 -6.93
C LYS A 284 44.61 23.99 -7.43
N LEU A 285 44.00 24.81 -6.59
CA LEU A 285 43.53 26.14 -6.96
C LEU A 285 43.63 27.06 -5.73
N ILE A 286 44.11 28.29 -5.91
CA ILE A 286 44.18 29.30 -4.87
C ILE A 286 43.50 30.56 -5.41
N ILE A 287 42.46 31.02 -4.70
CA ILE A 287 41.71 32.22 -5.02
C ILE A 287 41.94 33.21 -3.87
N LYS A 288 42.57 34.34 -4.17
CA LYS A 288 42.83 35.40 -3.20
C LYS A 288 41.68 36.39 -3.17
N SER A 289 41.30 36.83 -1.97
CA SER A 289 40.19 37.77 -1.73
C SER A 289 40.39 39.13 -2.45
N SER A 290 41.64 39.53 -2.70
CA SER A 290 41.97 40.80 -3.37
C SER A 290 41.64 40.88 -4.87
N ASN A 291 41.43 39.75 -5.56
CA ASN A 291 41.40 39.72 -7.03
C ASN A 291 40.01 39.94 -7.65
N TYR A 292 38.95 39.97 -6.85
CA TYR A 292 37.58 40.20 -7.31
C TYR A 292 36.92 41.23 -6.41
N LYS A 293 36.91 42.50 -6.84
CA LYS A 293 35.94 43.48 -6.34
C LYS A 293 34.62 43.19 -7.05
N ILE A 294 33.58 42.88 -6.29
CA ILE A 294 32.18 42.89 -6.78
C ILE A 294 31.81 44.34 -7.08
#